data_AF-A0AA88SFM6-F1
#
_entry.id   AF-A0AA88SFM6-F1
#
_cell.length_a   1.000
_cell.length_b   1.000
_cell.length_c   1.000
_cell.angle_alpha   90.00
_cell.angle_beta   90.00
_cell.angle_gamma   90.00
#
_symmetry.space_group_name_H-M   'P 1'
#
loop_
_entity.id
_entity.type
_entity.pdbx_description
1 polymer ?
#
loop_
_entity_poly.entity_id
_entity_poly.type
_entity_poly.pdbx_seq_one_letter_code
_entity_poly.pdbx_strand_id
1 'polypeptide(L)'
;MKRRLQKKYLILILAYSGLLLLVPYVLDYRDKPVERARHGFTQQQPRCPDLERTVALLWDNGEKVNGSRTAASAVNQSQPRVHIYVHATWRTGSSFFGELFNQHPDVFYLYEPMWHIWQALYPGDGESLQGAVRDMMSALYRCDFSVLKLYAGSQNVTTSFVFGWKMNKVICSEPLCNVHKRHEIGLVNESKCSKCQKRDIRELERECKKYPVIVIKGVRILDLSTLVPLVKDPTVNLKIIQLFRDPRAVHNSRLKSKQALVKESIQVLRSKKQDEKYKRLLVPNKTNRVDSYVSGAMELICDNWLNDLMLIKNSPPWLTSNYLRMRYEDLVLQPLEELRKLYHFSNLSSSPALEAFALNMTHGRGYSSEKPFQISSRDAKEAIYAWRERLSVDQISQATRSPWLRGLVFRAEGTRWNKKTSNWNVVHWDLATMDLGCFASAEPGQ
;
A
#
# COMPACT_ATOMS: atom_id res chain seq x y z
N MET A 1 48.63 -39.34 15.59
CA MET A 1 47.43 -39.44 16.46
C MET A 1 46.53 -38.19 16.50
N LYS A 2 47.04 -36.94 16.40
CA LYS A 2 46.24 -35.71 16.56
C LYS A 2 45.08 -35.49 15.55
N ARG A 3 45.22 -35.88 14.27
CA ARG A 3 44.16 -35.71 13.24
C ARG A 3 42.92 -36.61 13.43
N ARG A 4 43.06 -37.79 14.03
CA ARG A 4 41.92 -38.69 14.31
C ARG A 4 41.09 -38.21 15.50
N LEU A 5 41.72 -37.50 16.45
CA LEU A 5 41.04 -36.95 17.62
C LEU A 5 40.14 -35.76 17.24
N GLN A 6 40.63 -34.86 16.38
CA GLN A 6 39.85 -33.70 15.89
C GLN A 6 38.59 -34.10 15.10
N LYS A 7 38.65 -35.17 14.29
CA LYS A 7 37.45 -35.68 13.57
C LYS A 7 36.39 -36.22 14.52
N LYS A 8 36.79 -36.85 15.64
CA LYS A 8 35.85 -37.36 16.64
C LYS A 8 35.12 -36.22 17.36
N TYR A 9 35.83 -35.15 17.72
CA TYR A 9 35.22 -33.96 18.33
C TYR A 9 34.29 -33.21 17.36
N LEU A 10 34.65 -33.11 16.09
CA LEU A 10 33.80 -32.46 15.08
C LEU A 10 32.47 -33.21 14.89
N ILE A 11 32.52 -34.55 14.86
CA ILE A 11 31.31 -35.39 14.77
C ILE A 11 30.45 -35.23 16.03
N LEU A 12 31.08 -35.15 17.21
CA LEU A 12 30.39 -34.96 18.48
C LEU A 12 29.69 -33.60 18.56
N ILE A 13 30.33 -32.53 18.07
CA ILE A 13 29.75 -31.18 18.00
C ILE A 13 28.58 -31.14 17.02
N LEU A 14 28.70 -31.77 15.84
CA LEU A 14 27.61 -31.83 14.86
C LEU A 14 26.43 -32.65 15.38
N ALA A 15 26.68 -33.76 16.06
CA ALA A 15 25.64 -34.57 16.70
C ALA A 15 24.93 -33.81 17.83
N TYR A 16 25.69 -33.10 18.67
CA TYR A 16 25.13 -32.31 19.76
C TYR A 16 24.33 -31.10 19.25
N SER A 17 24.80 -30.47 18.17
CA SER A 17 24.09 -29.37 17.49
C SER A 17 22.79 -29.85 16.84
N GLY A 18 22.79 -31.04 16.23
CA GLY A 18 21.59 -31.67 15.68
C GLY A 18 20.58 -32.05 16.77
N LEU A 19 21.05 -32.55 17.92
CA LEU A 19 20.22 -32.88 19.07
C LEU A 19 19.57 -31.63 19.68
N LEU A 20 20.33 -30.53 19.84
CA LEU A 20 19.81 -29.24 20.33
C LEU A 20 18.77 -28.62 19.39
N LEU A 21 18.82 -28.89 18.09
CA LEU A 21 17.82 -28.44 17.13
C LEU A 21 16.56 -29.35 17.11
N LEU A 22 16.69 -30.61 17.52
CA LEU A 22 15.58 -31.57 17.60
C LEU A 22 14.78 -31.46 18.90
N VAL A 23 15.41 -31.05 20.01
CA VAL A 23 14.72 -30.92 21.31
C VAL A 23 13.57 -29.89 21.28
N PRO A 24 13.71 -28.68 20.68
CA PRO A 24 12.58 -27.77 20.48
C PRO A 24 11.51 -28.37 19.56
N TYR A 25 11.93 -29.10 18.51
CA TYR A 25 11.03 -29.68 17.51
C TYR A 25 10.17 -30.83 18.07
N VAL A 26 10.70 -31.61 19.02
CA VAL A 26 10.00 -32.73 19.64
C VAL A 26 9.17 -32.29 20.85
N LEU A 27 9.60 -31.25 21.58
CA LEU A 27 8.82 -30.67 22.69
C LEU A 27 7.59 -29.90 22.21
N ASP A 28 7.65 -29.25 21.03
CA ASP A 28 6.49 -28.56 20.44
C ASP A 28 5.45 -29.53 19.84
N TYR A 29 5.81 -30.81 19.67
CA TYR A 29 4.93 -31.84 19.08
C TYR A 29 4.23 -32.72 20.12
N ARG A 30 4.52 -32.56 21.42
CA ARG A 30 4.06 -33.50 22.47
C ARG A 30 2.93 -33.02 23.36
N ASP A 31 2.29 -31.89 23.06
CA ASP A 31 1.07 -31.46 23.75
C ASP A 31 -0.11 -31.29 22.78
N LYS A 32 -0.84 -32.39 22.56
CA LYS A 32 -2.29 -32.46 22.85
C LYS A 32 -2.85 -33.88 22.63
N PRO A 33 -3.59 -34.45 23.60
CA PRO A 33 -4.25 -35.73 23.48
C PRO A 33 -5.58 -35.63 22.70
N VAL A 34 -5.90 -36.73 22.04
CA VAL A 34 -7.17 -37.01 21.37
C VAL A 34 -8.14 -37.59 22.40
N GLU A 35 -9.22 -36.89 22.71
CA GLU A 35 -10.44 -37.51 23.22
C GLU A 35 -11.64 -37.13 22.34
N ARG A 36 -12.28 -38.16 21.79
CA ARG A 36 -13.61 -38.12 21.18
C ARG A 36 -14.63 -38.50 22.26
N ALA A 37 -15.72 -37.74 22.40
CA ALA A 37 -17.07 -38.26 22.21
C ALA A 37 -18.19 -37.25 22.57
N ARG A 38 -19.16 -37.16 21.66
CA ARG A 38 -20.60 -36.96 21.88
C ARG A 38 -21.06 -35.73 22.68
N HIS A 39 -21.40 -34.65 21.96
CA HIS A 39 -22.69 -33.98 22.12
C HIS A 39 -23.11 -33.31 20.80
N GLY A 40 -24.42 -33.24 20.57
CA GLY A 40 -25.05 -33.04 19.27
C GLY A 40 -24.67 -31.75 18.53
N PHE A 41 -24.62 -31.85 17.21
CA PHE A 41 -24.53 -30.72 16.31
C PHE A 41 -25.85 -29.94 16.31
N THR A 42 -25.89 -28.83 17.04
CA THR A 42 -26.75 -27.70 16.68
C THR A 42 -25.92 -26.80 15.76
N GLN A 43 -26.35 -26.67 14.50
CA GLN A 43 -25.80 -25.72 13.52
C GLN A 43 -25.87 -24.29 14.08
N GLN A 44 -24.75 -23.75 14.54
CA GLN A 44 -24.60 -22.31 14.69
C GLN A 44 -23.98 -21.73 13.42
N GLN A 45 -24.76 -20.88 12.75
CA GLN A 45 -24.33 -20.01 11.67
C GLN A 45 -23.09 -19.21 12.07
N PRO A 46 -22.14 -18.95 11.15
CA PRO A 46 -20.98 -18.14 11.46
C PRO A 46 -21.40 -16.67 11.59
N ARG A 47 -21.54 -16.20 12.84
CA ARG A 47 -21.55 -14.76 13.17
C ARG A 47 -20.20 -14.17 12.80
N CYS A 48 -20.21 -13.00 12.16
CA CYS A 48 -19.01 -12.20 11.92
C CYS A 48 -18.26 -11.97 13.24
N PRO A 49 -16.91 -12.06 13.27
CA PRO A 49 -16.16 -11.68 14.45
C PRO A 49 -16.39 -10.20 14.79
N ASP A 50 -16.46 -9.90 16.08
CA ASP A 50 -16.81 -8.63 16.72
C ASP A 50 -15.78 -7.51 16.44
N LEU A 51 -15.71 -7.07 15.17
CA LEU A 51 -14.81 -6.02 14.69
C LEU A 51 -15.28 -4.62 15.15
N GLU A 52 -16.58 -4.45 15.41
CA GLU A 52 -17.16 -3.21 15.94
C GLU A 52 -16.57 -2.85 17.30
N ARG A 53 -16.38 -3.83 18.19
CA ARG A 53 -15.85 -3.59 19.53
C ARG A 53 -14.36 -3.21 19.52
N THR A 54 -13.57 -3.77 18.60
CA THR A 54 -12.15 -3.38 18.43
C THR A 54 -12.03 -1.97 17.85
N VAL A 55 -12.91 -1.57 16.93
CA VAL A 55 -12.90 -0.22 16.33
C VAL A 55 -13.40 0.84 17.33
N ALA A 56 -14.40 0.52 18.15
CA ALA A 56 -14.89 1.44 19.19
C ALA A 56 -13.80 1.81 20.22
N LEU A 57 -12.95 0.84 20.62
CA LEU A 57 -11.84 1.07 21.55
C LEU A 57 -10.75 2.00 20.99
N LEU A 58 -10.65 2.19 19.67
CA LEU A 58 -9.70 3.14 19.07
C LEU A 58 -10.11 4.60 19.31
N TRP A 59 -11.40 4.87 19.51
CA TRP A 59 -11.94 6.22 19.63
C TRP A 59 -12.13 6.70 21.07
N ASP A 60 -12.21 5.77 22.03
CA ASP A 60 -12.67 6.07 23.39
C ASP A 60 -11.59 6.61 24.35
N ASN A 61 -10.36 6.82 23.89
CA ASN A 61 -9.33 7.51 24.67
C ASN A 61 -9.49 9.04 24.57
N GLY A 62 -10.61 9.54 25.11
CA GLY A 62 -10.87 10.95 25.37
C GLY A 62 -10.39 11.33 26.77
N GLU A 63 -9.11 11.70 26.91
CA GLU A 63 -8.66 12.44 28.09
C GLU A 63 -9.38 13.79 28.15
N LYS A 64 -10.19 14.00 29.19
CA LYS A 64 -10.71 15.30 29.56
C LYS A 64 -9.56 16.18 30.06
N VAL A 65 -8.91 16.91 29.16
CA VAL A 65 -7.95 17.96 29.54
C VAL A 65 -8.74 19.25 29.81
N ASN A 66 -8.96 19.55 31.09
CA ASN A 66 -9.35 20.88 31.53
C ASN A 66 -8.13 21.80 31.44
N GLY A 67 -8.04 22.57 30.35
CA GLY A 67 -6.99 23.56 30.13
C GLY A 67 -7.55 24.99 30.17
N SER A 68 -7.22 25.72 31.23
CA SER A 68 -7.42 27.16 31.35
C SER A 68 -6.76 27.90 30.18
N ARG A 69 -7.49 28.80 29.52
CA ARG A 69 -7.00 29.63 28.40
C ARG A 69 -6.06 30.71 28.93
N THR A 70 -4.76 30.55 28.72
CA THR A 70 -3.82 31.67 28.66
C THR A 70 -3.59 32.04 27.19
N ALA A 71 -3.99 33.27 26.84
CA ALA A 71 -3.79 33.84 25.52
C ALA A 71 -2.28 34.06 25.30
N ALA A 72 -1.67 33.20 24.49
CA ALA A 72 -0.30 33.40 24.00
C ALA A 72 -0.34 34.12 22.64
N SER A 73 0.39 35.22 22.61
CA SER A 73 0.62 36.18 21.53
C SER A 73 0.70 35.56 20.13
N ALA A 74 0.03 36.19 19.17
CA ALA A 74 0.05 35.87 17.75
C ALA A 74 1.45 36.05 17.16
N VAL A 75 2.20 34.95 17.06
CA VAL A 75 3.33 34.85 16.14
C VAL A 75 2.76 34.70 14.74
N ASN A 76 3.23 35.53 13.79
CA ASN A 76 2.90 35.45 12.36
C ASN A 76 2.96 34.00 11.86
N GLN A 77 1.81 33.32 11.81
CA GLN A 77 1.73 31.96 11.30
C GLN A 77 1.83 32.05 9.78
N SER A 78 2.99 31.63 9.25
CA SER A 78 3.03 31.08 7.90
C SER A 78 1.90 30.06 7.79
N GLN A 79 1.15 30.12 6.68
CA GLN A 79 0.04 29.19 6.40
C GLN A 79 0.46 27.74 6.77
N PRO A 80 -0.36 27.00 7.54
CA PRO A 80 0.00 25.66 7.97
C PRO A 80 0.23 24.75 6.75
N ARG A 81 1.34 24.00 6.76
CA ARG A 81 1.68 23.07 5.67
C ARG A 81 0.64 21.95 5.56
N VAL A 82 0.35 21.53 4.34
CA VAL A 82 -0.54 20.42 4.07
C VAL A 82 0.29 19.14 3.94
N HIS A 83 -0.01 18.15 4.77
CA HIS A 83 0.65 16.84 4.73
C HIS A 83 -0.31 15.80 4.19
N ILE A 84 0.13 15.05 3.18
CA ILE A 84 -0.70 14.07 2.48
C ILE A 84 0.01 12.73 2.46
N TYR A 85 -0.72 11.67 2.78
CA TYR A 85 -0.31 10.30 2.51
C TYR A 85 -1.18 9.68 1.42
N VAL A 86 -0.54 9.25 0.32
CA VAL A 86 -1.21 8.42 -0.68
C VAL A 86 -1.10 6.97 -0.22
N HIS A 87 -2.19 6.47 0.38
CA HIS A 87 -2.35 5.10 0.84
C HIS A 87 -2.76 4.21 -0.33
N ALA A 88 -1.88 3.30 -0.71
CA ALA A 88 -2.11 2.38 -1.82
C ALA A 88 -1.50 1.02 -1.52
N THR A 89 -1.64 0.09 -2.45
CA THR A 89 -0.86 -1.17 -2.47
C THR A 89 -0.15 -1.32 -3.81
N TRP A 90 0.79 -2.25 -3.92
CA TRP A 90 1.52 -2.50 -5.15
C TRP A 90 0.57 -2.80 -6.31
N ARG A 91 0.87 -2.21 -7.46
CA ARG A 91 0.17 -2.43 -8.75
C ARG A 91 -1.26 -1.86 -8.86
N THR A 92 -1.66 -1.00 -7.93
CA THR A 92 -2.90 -0.19 -8.00
C THR A 92 -2.85 0.94 -9.03
N GLY A 93 -1.69 1.25 -9.61
CA GLY A 93 -1.51 2.46 -10.42
C GLY A 93 -1.06 3.68 -9.61
N SER A 94 -0.71 3.50 -8.33
CA SER A 94 -0.23 4.56 -7.45
C SER A 94 1.04 5.28 -7.92
N SER A 95 1.83 4.68 -8.81
CA SER A 95 2.98 5.36 -9.43
C SER A 95 2.52 6.49 -10.37
N PHE A 96 1.51 6.26 -11.21
CA PHE A 96 0.92 7.33 -12.03
C PHE A 96 0.21 8.35 -11.14
N PHE A 97 -0.58 7.88 -10.17
CA PHE A 97 -1.26 8.77 -9.22
C PHE A 97 -0.28 9.70 -8.48
N GLY A 98 0.85 9.16 -8.02
CA GLY A 98 1.89 9.94 -7.36
C GLY A 98 2.58 10.94 -8.28
N GLU A 99 2.69 10.66 -9.58
CA GLU A 99 3.20 11.64 -10.54
C GLU A 99 2.30 12.89 -10.63
N LEU A 100 0.98 12.76 -10.46
CA LEU A 100 0.09 13.92 -10.42
C LEU A 100 0.49 14.91 -9.32
N PHE A 101 1.07 14.43 -8.23
CA PHE A 101 1.67 15.27 -7.19
C PHE A 101 3.10 15.69 -7.51
N ASN A 102 3.95 14.77 -7.97
CA ASN A 102 5.35 15.05 -8.32
C ASN A 102 5.47 16.18 -9.37
N GLN A 103 4.47 16.34 -10.25
CA GLN A 103 4.44 17.39 -11.26
C GLN A 103 4.05 18.77 -10.74
N HIS A 104 3.40 18.88 -9.59
CA HIS A 104 2.91 20.16 -9.08
C HIS A 104 4.06 20.99 -8.49
N PRO A 105 4.23 22.28 -8.86
CA PRO A 105 5.36 23.11 -8.42
C PRO A 105 5.40 23.36 -6.90
N ASP A 106 4.25 23.32 -6.22
CA ASP A 106 4.16 23.53 -4.77
C ASP A 106 4.19 22.26 -3.92
N VAL A 107 4.50 21.11 -4.52
CA VAL A 107 4.53 19.83 -3.82
C VAL A 107 5.95 19.31 -3.67
N PHE A 108 6.31 18.97 -2.44
CA PHE A 108 7.46 18.13 -2.14
C PHE A 108 6.99 16.67 -2.09
N TYR A 109 7.35 15.88 -3.10
CA TYR A 109 6.89 14.51 -3.25
C TYR A 109 7.96 13.48 -2.85
N LEU A 110 7.57 12.46 -2.08
CA LEU A 110 8.40 11.30 -1.75
C LEU A 110 7.78 9.99 -2.24
N TYR A 111 8.56 9.24 -3.01
CA TYR A 111 8.17 7.94 -3.56
C TYR A 111 8.58 6.82 -2.61
N GLU A 112 7.61 6.25 -1.87
CA GLU A 112 7.75 5.04 -1.04
C GLU A 112 8.96 5.00 -0.08
N PRO A 113 9.19 6.00 0.80
CA PRO A 113 10.35 6.04 1.68
C PRO A 113 10.43 4.85 2.66
N MET A 114 9.29 4.25 3.04
CA MET A 114 9.24 3.05 3.88
C MET A 114 9.85 1.80 3.21
N TRP A 115 10.25 1.88 1.95
CA TRP A 115 11.06 0.85 1.31
C TRP A 115 12.32 0.53 2.14
N HIS A 116 12.98 1.54 2.71
CA HIS A 116 14.19 1.34 3.53
C HIS A 116 13.94 0.45 4.75
N ILE A 117 12.83 0.68 5.46
CA ILE A 117 12.42 -0.12 6.62
C ILE A 117 12.22 -1.59 6.20
N TRP A 118 11.42 -1.80 5.15
CA TRP A 118 11.10 -3.15 4.65
C TRP A 118 12.28 -3.91 4.08
N GLN A 119 13.32 -3.22 3.60
CA GLN A 119 14.55 -3.88 3.16
C GLN A 119 15.48 -4.18 4.32
N ALA A 120 15.70 -3.21 5.21
CA ALA A 120 16.65 -3.33 6.31
C ALA A 120 16.20 -4.34 7.37
N LEU A 121 14.89 -4.42 7.62
CA LEU A 121 14.31 -5.27 8.67
C LEU A 121 13.69 -6.57 8.13
N TYR A 122 14.00 -6.95 6.88
CA TYR A 122 13.56 -8.25 6.35
C TYR A 122 14.18 -9.41 7.14
N PRO A 123 13.43 -10.49 7.50
CA PRO A 123 12.06 -10.82 7.08
C PRO A 123 10.99 -10.46 8.14
N GLY A 124 11.10 -9.29 8.76
CA GLY A 124 10.03 -8.72 9.60
C GLY A 124 8.70 -8.68 8.84
N ASP A 125 7.61 -8.86 9.58
CA ASP A 125 6.26 -8.79 9.00
C ASP A 125 5.75 -7.33 8.99
N GLY A 126 4.80 -7.03 8.11
CA GLY A 126 4.29 -5.67 7.96
C GLY A 126 3.58 -5.08 9.20
N GLU A 127 3.11 -5.91 10.15
CA GLU A 127 2.43 -5.42 11.36
C GLU A 127 3.46 -4.99 12.41
N SER A 128 4.50 -5.78 12.64
CA SER A 128 5.59 -5.43 13.56
C SER A 128 6.37 -4.17 13.15
N LEU A 129 6.37 -3.84 11.86
CA LEU A 129 7.05 -2.64 11.33
C LEU A 129 6.26 -1.33 11.50
N GLN A 130 5.01 -1.36 11.95
CA GLN A 130 4.14 -0.18 11.99
C GLN A 130 4.69 0.96 12.86
N GLY A 131 5.34 0.65 13.99
CA GLY A 131 5.96 1.66 14.87
C GLY A 131 7.05 2.46 14.15
N ALA A 132 8.03 1.76 13.59
CA ALA A 132 9.09 2.34 12.77
C ALA A 132 8.57 3.18 11.60
N VAL A 133 7.48 2.73 10.95
CA VAL A 133 6.84 3.47 9.86
C VAL A 133 6.23 4.77 10.35
N ARG A 134 5.53 4.78 11.49
CA ARG A 134 4.97 6.01 12.07
C ARG A 134 6.05 7.01 12.42
N ASP A 135 7.14 6.57 13.03
CA ASP A 135 8.26 7.44 13.42
C ASP A 135 8.94 8.05 12.20
N MET A 136 9.20 7.24 11.16
CA MET A 136 9.74 7.74 9.90
C MET A 136 8.79 8.74 9.22
N MET A 137 7.50 8.44 9.16
CA MET A 137 6.52 9.35 8.56
C MET A 137 6.45 10.68 9.31
N SER A 138 6.41 10.63 10.64
CA SER A 138 6.41 11.80 11.52
C SER A 138 7.64 12.70 11.27
N ALA A 139 8.82 12.09 11.16
CA ALA A 139 10.07 12.81 10.85
C ALA A 139 10.05 13.41 9.43
N LEU A 140 9.65 12.64 8.42
CA LEU A 140 9.67 13.09 7.02
C LEU A 140 8.68 14.24 6.75
N TYR A 141 7.49 14.25 7.37
CA TYR A 141 6.58 15.39 7.26
C TYR A 141 7.13 16.67 7.92
N ARG A 142 8.05 16.52 8.88
CA ARG A 142 8.79 17.64 9.47
C ARG A 142 10.05 18.01 8.69
N CYS A 143 10.27 17.39 7.54
CA CYS A 143 11.49 17.50 6.73
C CYS A 143 12.75 17.11 7.50
N ASP A 144 12.66 16.13 8.41
CA ASP A 144 13.81 15.49 9.05
C ASP A 144 14.10 14.17 8.33
N PHE A 145 15.16 14.18 7.51
CA PHE A 145 15.60 13.03 6.73
C PHE A 145 16.72 12.27 7.42
N SER A 146 17.17 12.71 8.60
CA SER A 146 18.15 12.00 9.40
C SER A 146 17.64 10.62 9.83
N VAL A 147 16.32 10.45 9.93
CA VAL A 147 15.66 9.15 10.21
C VAL A 147 16.04 8.05 9.22
N LEU A 148 16.39 8.41 7.98
CA LEU A 148 16.83 7.43 6.97
C LEU A 148 18.15 6.75 7.36
N LYS A 149 18.99 7.39 8.18
CA LYS A 149 20.27 6.84 8.65
C LYS A 149 20.08 5.57 9.47
N LEU A 150 18.97 5.43 10.18
CA LEU A 150 18.63 4.22 10.95
C LEU A 150 18.56 2.97 10.07
N TYR A 151 18.30 3.13 8.77
CA TYR A 151 18.12 2.03 7.82
C TYR A 151 19.20 2.01 6.73
N ALA A 152 20.24 2.84 6.86
CA ALA A 152 21.35 2.94 5.91
C ALA A 152 22.53 2.00 6.24
N GLY A 153 22.51 1.36 7.42
CA GLY A 153 23.65 0.60 7.91
C GLY A 153 24.88 1.51 8.08
N SER A 154 26.01 1.14 7.48
CA SER A 154 27.24 1.94 7.48
C SER A 154 27.34 2.95 6.33
N GLN A 155 26.30 3.08 5.48
CA GLN A 155 26.35 3.95 4.31
C GLN A 155 26.04 5.41 4.65
N ASN A 156 26.76 6.33 4.01
CA ASN A 156 26.44 7.75 4.08
C ASN A 156 25.14 8.06 3.32
N VAL A 157 24.17 8.64 4.03
CA VAL A 157 22.89 9.05 3.46
C VAL A 157 23.06 10.34 2.67
N THR A 158 22.75 10.28 1.38
CA THR A 158 22.74 11.42 0.44
C THR A 158 21.40 11.46 -0.28
N THR A 159 21.17 12.47 -1.14
CA THR A 159 19.97 12.50 -2.00
C THR A 159 19.74 11.23 -2.81
N SER A 160 20.82 10.52 -3.19
CA SER A 160 20.73 9.25 -3.92
C SER A 160 20.28 8.05 -3.08
N PHE A 161 20.25 8.18 -1.75
CA PHE A 161 19.69 7.15 -0.87
C PHE A 161 18.17 7.20 -0.88
N VAL A 162 17.55 8.36 -1.14
CA VAL A 162 16.07 8.47 -1.21
C VAL A 162 15.54 7.52 -2.28
N PHE A 163 14.63 6.63 -1.90
CA PHE A 163 14.03 5.71 -2.84
C PHE A 163 13.32 6.46 -3.98
N GLY A 164 13.61 6.07 -5.23
CA GLY A 164 13.08 6.75 -6.42
C GLY A 164 13.72 8.11 -6.74
N TRP A 165 14.86 8.48 -6.14
CA TRP A 165 15.48 9.80 -6.31
C TRP A 165 15.68 10.25 -7.76
N LYS A 166 15.95 9.32 -8.69
CA LYS A 166 16.17 9.65 -10.11
C LYS A 166 14.91 10.19 -10.81
N MET A 167 13.73 9.93 -10.24
CA MET A 167 12.43 10.40 -10.71
C MET A 167 11.85 11.51 -9.83
N ASN A 168 12.54 11.86 -8.75
CA ASN A 168 12.08 12.89 -7.85
C ASN A 168 12.34 14.27 -8.46
N LYS A 169 11.26 15.01 -8.76
CA LYS A 169 11.38 16.31 -9.43
C LYS A 169 12.22 17.30 -8.64
N VAL A 170 12.10 17.32 -7.31
CA VAL A 170 12.86 18.24 -6.44
C VAL A 170 14.36 17.91 -6.45
N ILE A 171 14.73 16.64 -6.33
CA ILE A 171 16.15 16.22 -6.37
C ILE A 171 16.77 16.48 -7.75
N CYS A 172 15.99 16.30 -8.82
CA CYS A 172 16.45 16.50 -10.19
C CYS A 172 16.34 17.97 -10.68
N SER A 173 15.87 18.90 -9.83
CA SER A 173 15.73 20.33 -10.12
C SER A 173 16.67 21.21 -9.29
N GLU A 174 16.84 22.46 -9.71
CA GLU A 174 17.69 23.42 -9.01
C GLU A 174 17.14 23.70 -7.60
N PRO A 175 17.99 23.88 -6.58
CA PRO A 175 19.46 23.97 -6.65
C PRO A 175 20.19 22.62 -6.54
N LEU A 176 19.49 21.50 -6.41
CA LEU A 176 20.10 20.19 -6.19
C LEU A 176 20.66 19.57 -7.46
N CYS A 177 20.00 19.79 -8.61
CA CYS A 177 20.48 19.41 -9.93
C CYS A 177 19.90 20.29 -11.04
N ASN A 178 20.59 20.49 -12.16
CA ASN A 178 20.15 21.34 -13.26
C ASN A 178 19.43 20.59 -14.41
N VAL A 179 18.94 19.37 -14.16
CA VAL A 179 18.34 18.52 -15.19
C VAL A 179 16.89 18.89 -15.48
N HIS A 180 16.19 19.47 -14.51
CA HIS A 180 14.78 19.81 -14.57
C HIS A 180 14.53 21.15 -13.88
N LYS A 181 13.38 21.79 -14.15
CA LYS A 181 12.95 23.01 -13.42
C LYS A 181 11.74 22.73 -12.52
N ARG A 182 11.62 23.49 -11.42
CA ARG A 182 10.48 23.37 -10.48
C ARG A 182 9.11 23.56 -11.16
N HIS A 183 9.00 24.50 -12.09
CA HIS A 183 7.74 24.84 -12.77
C HIS A 183 7.50 24.07 -14.08
N GLU A 184 8.52 23.35 -14.57
CA GLU A 184 8.37 22.50 -15.75
C GLU A 184 7.47 21.31 -15.41
N ILE A 185 6.53 20.96 -16.29
CA ILE A 185 5.60 19.84 -16.08
C ILE A 185 5.93 18.76 -17.11
N GLY A 186 6.24 17.55 -16.62
CA GLY A 186 6.67 16.43 -17.44
C GLY A 186 7.44 15.38 -16.65
N LEU A 187 7.50 14.15 -17.17
CA LEU A 187 8.28 13.11 -16.52
C LEU A 187 9.77 13.49 -16.52
N VAL A 188 10.40 13.38 -15.34
CA VAL A 188 11.83 13.56 -15.18
C VAL A 188 12.57 12.52 -16.03
N ASN A 189 13.63 12.94 -16.73
CA ASN A 189 14.47 12.02 -17.49
C ASN A 189 15.45 11.28 -16.56
N GLU A 190 15.19 9.99 -16.32
CA GLU A 190 15.96 9.16 -15.38
C GLU A 190 17.45 9.12 -15.73
N SER A 191 17.77 8.99 -17.03
CA SER A 191 19.14 8.85 -17.52
C SER A 191 19.97 10.13 -17.38
N LYS A 192 19.30 11.29 -17.40
CA LYS A 192 19.93 12.58 -17.14
C LYS A 192 20.07 12.79 -15.63
N CYS A 193 19.00 12.55 -14.87
CA CYS A 193 19.05 12.75 -13.42
C CYS A 193 20.01 11.78 -12.71
N SER A 194 20.22 10.57 -13.24
CA SER A 194 21.21 9.64 -12.69
C SER A 194 22.64 10.15 -12.73
N LYS A 195 22.93 11.20 -13.52
CA LYS A 195 24.24 11.85 -13.62
C LYS A 195 24.40 13.04 -12.68
N CYS A 196 23.34 13.43 -11.95
CA CYS A 196 23.41 14.49 -10.95
C CYS A 196 24.38 14.12 -9.82
N GLN A 197 25.08 15.13 -9.28
CA GLN A 197 25.94 14.94 -8.11
C GLN A 197 25.08 14.54 -6.90
N LYS A 198 25.55 13.55 -6.13
CA LYS A 198 24.94 13.19 -4.84
C LYS A 198 25.14 14.34 -3.86
N ARG A 199 24.05 14.92 -3.36
CA ARG A 199 24.06 16.05 -2.42
C ARG A 199 23.86 15.58 -0.99
N ASP A 200 24.30 16.37 -0.02
CA ASP A 200 24.04 16.08 1.40
C ASP A 200 22.53 16.07 1.62
N ILE A 201 22.04 15.11 2.41
CA ILE A 201 20.62 15.00 2.73
C ILE A 201 20.07 16.27 3.40
N ARG A 202 20.91 17.01 4.13
CA ARG A 202 20.57 18.31 4.74
C ARG A 202 20.23 19.38 3.71
N GLU A 203 20.75 19.29 2.49
CA GLU A 203 20.36 20.18 1.39
C GLU A 203 18.92 19.92 0.98
N LEU A 204 18.53 18.64 0.90
CA LEU A 204 17.16 18.23 0.61
C LEU A 204 16.19 18.63 1.73
N GLU A 205 16.61 18.54 3.00
CA GLU A 205 15.83 19.04 4.15
C GLU A 205 15.53 20.53 4.03
N ARG A 206 16.53 21.33 3.62
CA ARG A 206 16.37 22.78 3.39
C ARG A 206 15.42 23.06 2.23
N GLU A 207 15.48 22.29 1.15
CA GLU A 207 14.54 22.42 0.05
C GLU A 207 13.12 22.01 0.47
N CYS A 208 12.95 20.90 1.18
CA CYS A 208 11.66 20.40 1.69
C CYS A 208 10.90 21.45 2.50
N LYS A 209 11.60 22.20 3.35
CA LYS A 209 11.00 23.26 4.19
C LYS A 209 10.39 24.42 3.39
N LYS A 210 10.73 24.58 2.11
CA LYS A 210 10.20 25.64 1.24
C LYS A 210 8.85 25.29 0.60
N TYR A 211 8.42 24.03 0.68
CA TYR A 211 7.19 23.58 0.03
C TYR A 211 6.00 23.65 1.00
N PRO A 212 4.86 24.22 0.56
CA PRO A 212 3.66 24.29 1.39
C PRO A 212 2.94 22.94 1.49
N VAL A 213 3.17 22.01 0.55
CA VAL A 213 2.52 20.69 0.53
C VAL A 213 3.58 19.59 0.48
N ILE A 214 3.48 18.62 1.38
CA ILE A 214 4.34 17.42 1.40
C ILE A 214 3.47 16.20 1.14
N VAL A 215 3.81 15.46 0.11
CA VAL A 215 3.09 14.24 -0.27
C VAL A 215 4.04 13.04 -0.18
N ILE A 216 3.67 12.07 0.65
CA ILE A 216 4.34 10.78 0.71
C ILE A 216 3.42 9.75 0.09
N LYS A 217 3.87 9.07 -0.96
CA LYS A 217 3.17 7.91 -1.49
C LYS A 217 3.75 6.64 -0.89
N GLY A 218 2.91 5.75 -0.40
CA GLY A 218 3.35 4.46 0.14
C GLY A 218 2.48 3.30 -0.31
N VAL A 219 3.09 2.11 -0.24
CA VAL A 219 2.43 0.83 -0.53
C VAL A 219 2.62 -0.22 0.57
N ARG A 220 3.28 0.19 1.66
CA ARG A 220 3.85 -0.66 2.71
C ARG A 220 3.16 -0.47 4.08
N ILE A 221 2.15 0.38 4.14
CA ILE A 221 1.21 0.44 5.26
C ILE A 221 0.06 -0.47 4.87
N LEU A 222 -0.19 -1.50 5.66
CA LEU A 222 -1.21 -2.51 5.37
C LEU A 222 -2.53 -2.20 6.06
N ASP A 223 -2.49 -1.48 7.19
CA ASP A 223 -3.65 -1.13 7.99
C ASP A 223 -3.67 0.39 8.21
N LEU A 224 -4.75 1.03 7.77
CA LEU A 224 -4.98 2.47 7.88
C LEU A 224 -4.95 2.97 9.33
N SER A 225 -5.26 2.11 10.32
CA SER A 225 -5.20 2.44 11.75
C SER A 225 -3.81 2.95 12.16
N THR A 226 -2.76 2.49 11.46
CA THR A 226 -1.37 2.93 11.66
C THR A 226 -1.20 4.45 11.48
N LEU A 227 -2.02 5.08 10.64
CA LEU A 227 -1.92 6.50 10.32
C LEU A 227 -2.73 7.39 11.25
N VAL A 228 -3.68 6.83 11.99
CA VAL A 228 -4.60 7.56 12.87
C VAL A 228 -3.87 8.50 13.85
N PRO A 229 -2.75 8.11 14.50
CA PRO A 229 -1.99 9.02 15.35
C PRO A 229 -1.45 10.25 14.62
N LEU A 230 -1.06 10.12 13.35
CA LEU A 230 -0.54 11.22 12.53
C LEU A 230 -1.64 12.15 12.02
N VAL A 231 -2.87 11.64 11.88
CA VAL A 231 -4.05 12.47 11.60
C VAL A 231 -4.41 13.30 12.82
N LYS A 232 -4.34 12.71 14.03
CA LYS A 232 -4.68 13.38 15.30
C LYS A 232 -3.64 14.41 15.75
N ASP A 233 -2.36 14.20 15.42
CA ASP A 233 -1.27 15.13 15.76
C ASP A 233 -1.48 16.49 15.06
N PRO A 234 -1.73 17.60 15.78
CA PRO A 234 -2.02 18.89 15.16
C PRO A 234 -0.83 19.51 14.41
N THR A 235 0.39 19.05 14.70
CA THR A 235 1.60 19.53 14.01
C THR A 235 1.83 18.81 12.69
N VAL A 236 1.19 17.66 12.48
CA VAL A 236 1.17 16.93 11.21
C VAL A 236 -0.16 17.12 10.49
N ASN A 237 -1.30 16.94 11.16
CA ASN A 237 -2.65 17.04 10.62
C ASN A 237 -2.77 16.31 9.27
N LEU A 238 -2.45 15.01 9.29
CA LEU A 238 -2.29 14.22 8.09
C LEU A 238 -3.61 14.05 7.34
N LYS A 239 -3.61 14.39 6.04
CA LYS A 239 -4.66 13.98 5.10
C LYS A 239 -4.30 12.64 4.44
N ILE A 240 -5.26 11.75 4.28
CA ILE A 240 -5.05 10.44 3.68
C ILE A 240 -5.87 10.33 2.39
N ILE A 241 -5.22 9.90 1.32
CA ILE A 241 -5.85 9.63 0.03
C ILE A 241 -5.67 8.15 -0.26
N GLN A 242 -6.75 7.38 -0.21
CA GLN A 242 -6.71 5.95 -0.45
C GLN A 242 -7.11 5.61 -1.89
N LEU A 243 -6.17 5.02 -2.63
CA LEU A 243 -6.36 4.60 -4.01
C LEU A 243 -6.76 3.12 -4.07
N PHE A 244 -7.96 2.87 -4.59
CA PHE A 244 -8.46 1.53 -4.88
C PHE A 244 -8.40 1.24 -6.38
N ARG A 245 -8.31 -0.04 -6.72
CA ARG A 245 -8.36 -0.55 -8.09
C ARG A 245 -9.01 -1.92 -8.08
N ASP A 246 -9.64 -2.33 -9.18
CA ASP A 246 -10.14 -3.70 -9.35
C ASP A 246 -9.06 -4.74 -8.96
N PRO A 247 -9.30 -5.60 -7.95
CA PRO A 247 -8.41 -6.66 -7.49
C PRO A 247 -7.97 -7.58 -8.59
N ARG A 248 -8.82 -7.82 -9.60
CA ARG A 248 -8.47 -8.67 -10.75
C ARG A 248 -7.43 -7.97 -11.61
N ALA A 249 -7.58 -6.67 -11.84
CA ALA A 249 -6.57 -5.86 -12.53
C ALA A 249 -5.25 -5.78 -11.74
N VAL A 250 -5.34 -5.60 -10.41
CA VAL A 250 -4.17 -5.61 -9.52
C VAL A 250 -3.49 -6.98 -9.55
N HIS A 251 -4.24 -8.07 -9.41
CA HIS A 251 -3.75 -9.43 -9.41
C HIS A 251 -3.04 -9.80 -10.72
N ASN A 252 -3.67 -9.52 -11.86
CA ASN A 252 -3.05 -9.67 -13.19
C ASN A 252 -1.72 -8.91 -13.27
N SER A 253 -1.70 -7.66 -12.80
CA SER A 253 -0.48 -6.87 -12.83
C SER A 253 0.58 -7.37 -11.83
N ARG A 254 0.19 -7.95 -10.68
CA ARG A 254 1.13 -8.54 -9.71
C ARG A 254 1.75 -9.82 -10.25
N LEU A 255 0.96 -10.70 -10.85
CA LEU A 255 1.44 -11.95 -11.47
C LEU A 255 2.48 -11.67 -12.56
N LYS A 256 2.28 -10.62 -13.35
CA LYS A 256 3.27 -10.16 -14.33
C LYS A 256 4.58 -9.67 -13.72
N SER A 257 4.52 -9.13 -12.50
CA SER A 257 5.69 -8.62 -11.76
C SER A 257 6.11 -9.55 -10.62
N LYS A 258 5.74 -10.83 -10.69
CA LYS A 258 5.83 -11.77 -9.57
C LYS A 258 7.23 -11.89 -8.97
N GLN A 259 8.26 -11.90 -9.80
CA GLN A 259 9.65 -12.02 -9.33
C GLN A 259 10.08 -10.80 -8.51
N ALA A 260 9.63 -9.61 -8.87
CA ALA A 260 9.94 -8.38 -8.14
C ALA A 260 9.09 -8.18 -6.89
N LEU A 261 7.99 -8.93 -6.73
CA LEU A 261 7.03 -8.76 -5.63
C LEU A 261 7.05 -9.94 -4.64
N VAL A 262 7.79 -11.01 -4.91
CA VAL A 262 7.75 -12.22 -4.07
C VAL A 262 8.20 -11.93 -2.65
N LYS A 263 9.25 -11.12 -2.47
CA LYS A 263 9.80 -10.75 -1.16
C LYS A 263 8.76 -9.98 -0.33
N GLU A 264 8.13 -8.97 -0.92
CA GLU A 264 7.07 -8.20 -0.28
C GLU A 264 5.82 -9.05 -0.03
N SER A 265 5.45 -9.93 -0.96
CA SER A 265 4.29 -10.82 -0.82
C SER A 265 4.46 -11.78 0.36
N ILE A 266 5.68 -12.29 0.58
CA ILE A 266 6.01 -13.10 1.75
C ILE A 266 5.88 -12.29 3.05
N GLN A 267 6.40 -11.06 3.11
CA GLN A 267 6.27 -10.20 4.30
C GLN A 267 4.81 -9.86 4.62
N VAL A 268 4.00 -9.58 3.59
CA VAL A 268 2.55 -9.37 3.72
C VAL A 268 1.91 -10.62 4.33
N LEU A 269 2.15 -11.81 3.75
CA LEU A 269 1.57 -13.05 4.26
C LEU A 269 2.00 -13.38 5.70
N ARG A 270 3.22 -12.98 6.09
CA ARG A 270 3.71 -13.18 7.47
C ARG A 270 2.97 -12.32 8.50
N SER A 271 2.42 -11.17 8.11
CA SER A 271 1.65 -10.30 9.00
C SER A 271 0.45 -11.00 9.63
N LYS A 272 -0.13 -12.00 8.97
CA LYS A 272 -1.23 -12.81 9.52
C LYS A 272 -0.84 -14.28 9.75
N LYS A 273 0.44 -14.56 10.02
CA LYS A 273 0.94 -15.94 10.21
C LYS A 273 0.23 -16.70 11.35
N GLN A 274 -0.29 -15.99 12.35
CA GLN A 274 -0.99 -16.61 13.48
C GLN A 274 -2.45 -16.96 13.18
N ASP A 275 -3.03 -16.38 12.14
CA ASP A 275 -4.42 -16.65 11.76
C ASP A 275 -4.47 -17.91 10.88
N GLU A 276 -5.19 -18.93 11.37
CA GLU A 276 -5.37 -20.23 10.73
C GLU A 276 -5.85 -20.10 9.27
N LYS A 277 -6.62 -19.05 8.95
CA LYS A 277 -7.10 -18.77 7.58
C LYS A 277 -5.94 -18.54 6.60
N TYR A 278 -4.84 -17.95 7.04
CA TYR A 278 -3.71 -17.57 6.19
C TYR A 278 -2.48 -18.46 6.36
N LYS A 279 -2.41 -19.31 7.39
CA LYS A 279 -1.35 -20.33 7.53
C LYS A 279 -1.23 -21.20 6.28
N ARG A 280 -2.37 -21.55 5.65
CA ARG A 280 -2.42 -22.28 4.37
C ARG A 280 -1.67 -21.58 3.23
N LEU A 281 -1.60 -20.24 3.24
CA LEU A 281 -0.99 -19.44 2.17
C LEU A 281 0.54 -19.36 2.31
N LEU A 282 1.08 -19.70 3.48
CA LEU A 282 2.53 -19.76 3.73
C LEU A 282 3.14 -21.12 3.34
N VAL A 283 2.32 -22.14 3.09
CA VAL A 283 2.72 -23.48 2.64
C VAL A 283 2.46 -23.60 1.13
N PRO A 284 3.47 -23.37 0.26
CA PRO A 284 3.23 -23.31 -1.17
C PRO A 284 3.10 -24.72 -1.78
N ASN A 285 2.26 -24.84 -2.81
CA ASN A 285 2.25 -26.02 -3.67
C ASN A 285 3.60 -26.17 -4.41
N LYS A 286 4.10 -27.40 -4.55
CA LYS A 286 5.46 -27.71 -5.02
C LYS A 286 5.78 -27.18 -6.43
N THR A 287 4.79 -26.97 -7.29
CA THR A 287 4.98 -26.71 -8.72
C THR A 287 5.09 -25.22 -9.10
N ASN A 288 4.55 -24.27 -8.32
CA ASN A 288 4.61 -22.82 -8.63
C ASN A 288 4.61 -21.94 -7.35
N ARG A 289 5.69 -22.02 -6.57
CA ARG A 289 5.79 -21.34 -5.26
C ARG A 289 5.64 -19.82 -5.32
N VAL A 290 6.24 -19.17 -6.32
CA VAL A 290 6.22 -17.71 -6.45
C VAL A 290 4.80 -17.19 -6.70
N ASP A 291 4.09 -17.80 -7.64
CA ASP A 291 2.71 -17.46 -7.98
C ASP A 291 1.81 -17.68 -6.76
N SER A 292 2.01 -18.77 -6.01
CA SER A 292 1.28 -19.02 -4.76
C SER A 292 1.43 -17.89 -3.74
N TYR A 293 2.64 -17.38 -3.50
CA TYR A 293 2.84 -16.28 -2.56
C TYR A 293 2.25 -14.97 -3.07
N VAL A 294 2.48 -14.65 -4.35
CA VAL A 294 2.00 -13.40 -4.96
C VAL A 294 0.47 -13.36 -5.02
N SER A 295 -0.15 -14.50 -5.36
CA SER A 295 -1.59 -14.66 -5.36
C SER A 295 -2.18 -14.69 -3.95
N GLY A 296 -1.56 -15.41 -3.02
CA GLY A 296 -2.02 -15.48 -1.63
C GLY A 296 -2.00 -14.12 -0.95
N ALA A 297 -0.97 -13.30 -1.21
CA ALA A 297 -0.91 -11.95 -0.67
C ALA A 297 -2.09 -11.06 -1.12
N MET A 298 -2.71 -11.36 -2.27
CA MET A 298 -3.88 -10.62 -2.75
C MET A 298 -5.09 -10.77 -1.82
N GLU A 299 -5.30 -11.95 -1.24
CA GLU A 299 -6.41 -12.20 -0.29
C GLU A 299 -6.28 -11.27 0.92
N LEU A 300 -5.09 -11.22 1.52
CA LEU A 300 -4.82 -10.35 2.67
C LEU A 300 -4.89 -8.85 2.30
N ILE A 301 -4.40 -8.46 1.12
CA ILE A 301 -4.52 -7.08 0.65
C ILE A 301 -5.99 -6.66 0.53
N CYS A 302 -6.85 -7.50 -0.05
CA CYS A 302 -8.28 -7.22 -0.16
C CYS A 302 -8.96 -7.16 1.20
N ASP A 303 -8.61 -8.05 2.13
CA ASP A 303 -9.18 -8.04 3.47
C ASP A 303 -8.77 -6.79 4.25
N ASN A 304 -7.52 -6.33 4.10
CA ASN A 304 -7.07 -5.07 4.66
C ASN A 304 -7.79 -3.85 4.06
N TRP A 305 -8.03 -3.85 2.75
CA TRP A 305 -8.86 -2.82 2.12
C TRP A 305 -10.28 -2.78 2.69
N LEU A 306 -10.87 -3.94 2.98
CA LEU A 306 -12.18 -4.00 3.62
C LEU A 306 -12.12 -3.42 5.04
N ASN A 307 -11.10 -3.78 5.81
CA ASN A 307 -10.89 -3.25 7.16
C ASN A 307 -10.70 -1.72 7.15
N ASP A 308 -9.91 -1.18 6.22
CA ASP A 308 -9.71 0.27 6.07
C ASP A 308 -11.04 0.99 5.79
N LEU A 309 -11.89 0.41 4.93
CA LEU A 309 -13.22 0.96 4.63
C LEU A 309 -14.15 0.91 5.84
N MET A 310 -14.11 -0.18 6.61
CA MET A 310 -14.90 -0.30 7.84
C MET A 310 -14.41 0.68 8.91
N LEU A 311 -13.10 0.87 9.04
CA LEU A 311 -12.52 1.86 9.95
C LEU A 311 -13.04 3.25 9.61
N ILE A 312 -12.97 3.66 8.34
CA ILE A 312 -13.45 4.98 7.90
C ILE A 312 -14.97 5.12 8.07
N LYS A 313 -15.75 4.09 7.72
CA LYS A 313 -17.22 4.10 7.87
C LYS A 313 -17.62 4.39 9.33
N ASN A 314 -16.89 3.79 10.28
CA ASN A 314 -17.18 3.86 11.70
C ASN A 314 -16.31 4.92 12.43
N SER A 315 -15.66 5.82 11.67
CA SER A 315 -14.75 6.81 12.25
C SER A 315 -15.42 8.14 12.57
N PRO A 316 -14.91 8.87 13.57
CA PRO A 316 -15.40 10.20 13.90
C PRO A 316 -15.15 11.24 12.78
N PRO A 317 -15.88 12.37 12.79
CA PRO A 317 -15.80 13.41 11.74
C PRO A 317 -14.40 13.96 11.45
N TRP A 318 -13.53 14.04 12.46
CA TRP A 318 -12.16 14.55 12.29
C TRP A 318 -11.27 13.63 11.45
N LEU A 319 -11.56 12.32 11.40
CA LEU A 319 -10.84 11.39 10.54
C LEU A 319 -11.46 11.36 9.14
N THR A 320 -12.78 11.32 9.04
CA THR A 320 -13.48 11.29 7.74
C THR A 320 -13.23 12.56 6.92
N SER A 321 -13.17 13.74 7.56
CA SER A 321 -12.83 15.00 6.89
C SER A 321 -11.40 15.07 6.36
N ASN A 322 -10.49 14.26 6.93
CA ASN A 322 -9.10 14.14 6.50
C ASN A 322 -8.87 12.94 5.58
N TYR A 323 -9.92 12.31 5.06
CA TYR A 323 -9.83 11.12 4.20
C TYR A 323 -10.52 11.33 2.85
N LEU A 324 -9.81 10.97 1.77
CA LEU A 324 -10.35 10.92 0.41
C LEU A 324 -10.20 9.53 -0.18
N ARG A 325 -11.31 8.97 -0.66
CA ARG A 325 -11.34 7.72 -1.43
C ARG A 325 -11.34 8.00 -2.92
N MET A 326 -10.45 7.34 -3.66
CA MET A 326 -10.40 7.42 -5.13
C MET A 326 -10.28 6.04 -5.76
N ARG A 327 -10.87 5.89 -6.96
CA ARG A 327 -10.75 4.68 -7.78
C ARG A 327 -9.83 4.95 -8.96
N TYR A 328 -8.95 4.00 -9.24
CA TYR A 328 -8.02 4.08 -10.36
C TYR A 328 -8.77 4.10 -11.70
N GLU A 329 -9.86 3.35 -11.83
CA GLU A 329 -10.66 3.33 -13.06
C GLU A 329 -11.25 4.71 -13.37
N ASP A 330 -11.83 5.38 -12.36
CA ASP A 330 -12.39 6.72 -12.51
C ASP A 330 -11.28 7.72 -12.87
N LEU A 331 -10.12 7.63 -12.20
CA LEU A 331 -8.97 8.47 -12.48
C LEU A 331 -8.49 8.37 -13.93
N VAL A 332 -8.43 7.16 -14.50
CA VAL A 332 -7.88 6.99 -15.86
C VAL A 332 -8.91 7.19 -16.96
N LEU A 333 -10.20 7.03 -16.65
CA LEU A 333 -11.31 7.28 -17.59
C LEU A 333 -11.75 8.74 -17.60
N GLN A 334 -11.69 9.43 -16.45
CA GLN A 334 -12.09 10.82 -16.26
C GLN A 334 -10.97 11.62 -15.58
N PRO A 335 -9.76 11.71 -16.20
CA PRO A 335 -8.57 12.24 -15.55
C PRO A 335 -8.67 13.70 -15.12
N LEU A 336 -9.41 14.53 -15.86
CA LEU A 336 -9.55 15.95 -15.52
C LEU A 336 -10.39 16.17 -14.26
N GLU A 337 -11.53 15.47 -14.16
CA GLU A 337 -12.43 15.59 -13.01
C GLU A 337 -11.78 15.06 -11.74
N GLU A 338 -11.21 13.87 -11.81
CA GLU A 338 -10.54 13.26 -10.67
C GLU A 338 -9.27 14.02 -10.25
N LEU A 339 -8.54 14.66 -11.19
CA LEU A 339 -7.42 15.54 -10.86
C LEU A 339 -7.88 16.79 -10.09
N ARG A 340 -8.97 17.44 -10.54
CA ARG A 340 -9.51 18.64 -9.87
C ARG A 340 -10.00 18.31 -8.47
N LYS A 341 -10.70 17.19 -8.31
CA LYS A 341 -11.13 16.67 -7.01
C LYS A 341 -9.94 16.38 -6.09
N LEU A 342 -8.90 15.74 -6.61
CA LEU A 342 -7.65 15.45 -5.89
C LEU A 342 -6.98 16.73 -5.39
N TYR A 343 -6.80 17.72 -6.26
CA TYR A 343 -6.13 18.98 -5.92
C TYR A 343 -6.97 19.84 -4.98
N HIS A 344 -8.29 19.89 -5.16
CA HIS A 344 -9.18 20.58 -4.24
C HIS A 344 -9.05 20.04 -2.81
N PHE A 345 -9.11 18.72 -2.62
CA PHE A 345 -8.89 18.09 -1.31
C PHE A 345 -7.49 18.39 -0.73
N SER A 346 -6.50 18.52 -1.61
CA SER A 346 -5.10 18.78 -1.26
C SER A 346 -4.76 20.27 -1.05
N ASN A 347 -5.73 21.17 -1.19
CA ASN A 347 -5.51 22.63 -1.18
C ASN A 347 -4.48 23.08 -2.24
N LEU A 348 -4.55 22.47 -3.42
CA LEU A 348 -3.72 22.78 -4.59
C LEU A 348 -4.59 23.35 -5.70
N SER A 349 -3.97 24.12 -6.59
CA SER A 349 -4.64 24.65 -7.78
C SER A 349 -4.28 23.82 -9.01
N SER A 350 -5.26 23.60 -9.88
CA SER A 350 -5.03 22.97 -11.18
C SER A 350 -4.51 24.00 -12.17
N SER A 351 -3.72 23.57 -13.16
CA SER A 351 -3.30 24.38 -14.30
C SER A 351 -3.54 23.63 -15.61
N PRO A 352 -3.72 24.34 -16.74
CA PRO A 352 -3.90 23.69 -18.04
C PRO A 352 -2.78 22.70 -18.39
N ALA A 353 -1.54 22.99 -17.97
CA ALA A 353 -0.40 22.10 -18.20
C ALA A 353 -0.45 20.82 -17.35
N LEU A 354 -0.92 20.90 -16.10
CA LEU A 354 -1.13 19.72 -15.23
C LEU A 354 -2.29 18.86 -15.76
N GLU A 355 -3.36 19.50 -16.23
CA GLU A 355 -4.50 18.83 -16.87
C GLU A 355 -4.09 18.12 -18.16
N ALA A 356 -3.32 18.78 -19.02
CA ALA A 356 -2.75 18.18 -20.22
C ALA A 356 -1.82 17.01 -19.88
N PHE A 357 -1.00 17.12 -18.84
CA PHE A 357 -0.15 16.02 -18.38
C PHE A 357 -0.98 14.79 -17.96
N ALA A 358 -2.03 14.98 -17.16
CA ALA A 358 -2.91 13.88 -16.72
C ALA A 358 -3.62 13.20 -17.89
N LEU A 359 -4.13 13.97 -18.85
CA LEU A 359 -4.72 13.45 -20.09
C LEU A 359 -3.70 12.67 -20.92
N ASN A 360 -2.53 13.24 -21.16
CA ASN A 360 -1.50 12.62 -21.98
C ASN A 360 -0.99 11.31 -21.38
N MET A 361 -0.92 11.20 -20.05
CA MET A 361 -0.49 9.98 -19.38
C MET A 361 -1.51 8.83 -19.48
N THR A 362 -2.79 9.13 -19.76
CA THR A 362 -3.89 8.16 -19.85
C THR A 362 -4.31 7.81 -21.28
N HIS A 363 -3.84 8.59 -22.26
CA HIS A 363 -4.12 8.42 -23.70
C HIS A 363 -2.87 7.97 -24.48
N GLY A 364 -2.00 7.20 -23.82
CA GLY A 364 -0.81 6.65 -24.45
C GLY A 364 -1.12 5.56 -25.46
N ARG A 365 -0.09 5.11 -26.19
CA ARG A 365 -0.21 3.99 -27.12
C ARG A 365 0.16 2.69 -26.43
N GLY A 366 -0.83 1.80 -26.34
CA GLY A 366 -0.66 0.40 -25.97
C GLY A 366 -0.31 0.14 -24.50
N TYR A 367 -0.39 -1.13 -24.12
CA TYR A 367 0.04 -1.64 -22.83
C TYR A 367 1.47 -2.22 -22.91
N SER A 368 2.49 -1.41 -22.61
CA SER A 368 3.87 -1.92 -22.56
C SER A 368 4.04 -2.96 -21.45
N SER A 369 4.51 -4.15 -21.84
CA SER A 369 4.66 -5.31 -20.98
C SER A 369 6.06 -5.54 -20.42
N GLU A 370 7.06 -5.02 -21.10
CA GLU A 370 8.46 -5.35 -20.90
C GLU A 370 9.03 -4.71 -19.63
N LYS A 371 8.55 -3.52 -19.28
CA LYS A 371 9.01 -2.75 -18.10
C LYS A 371 7.84 -2.46 -17.17
N PRO A 372 7.40 -3.44 -16.35
CA PRO A 372 6.15 -3.33 -15.63
C PRO A 372 6.12 -2.19 -14.60
N PHE A 373 7.28 -1.79 -14.05
CA PHE A 373 7.41 -0.69 -13.07
C PHE A 373 7.72 0.67 -13.69
N GLN A 374 7.97 0.73 -14.99
CA GLN A 374 8.23 2.00 -15.65
C GLN A 374 6.94 2.83 -15.69
N ILE A 375 7.05 4.07 -15.22
CA ILE A 375 6.00 5.08 -15.35
C ILE A 375 6.06 5.60 -16.77
N SER A 376 4.96 5.42 -17.50
CA SER A 376 4.84 5.85 -18.89
C SER A 376 3.39 6.21 -19.17
N SER A 377 3.19 7.01 -20.22
CA SER A 377 1.86 7.15 -20.82
C SER A 377 1.39 5.78 -21.34
N ARG A 378 0.13 5.44 -21.11
CA ARG A 378 -0.48 4.14 -21.48
C ARG A 378 -1.93 4.34 -21.90
N ASP A 379 -2.45 3.43 -22.69
CA ASP A 379 -3.89 3.35 -22.94
C ASP A 379 -4.62 2.92 -21.66
N ALA A 380 -5.42 3.83 -21.10
CA ALA A 380 -6.19 3.59 -19.89
C ALA A 380 -7.16 2.40 -20.01
N LYS A 381 -7.90 2.30 -21.13
CA LYS A 381 -8.94 1.28 -21.33
C LYS A 381 -8.30 -0.10 -21.44
N GLU A 382 -7.24 -0.21 -22.22
CA GLU A 382 -6.49 -1.47 -22.33
C GLU A 382 -5.92 -1.86 -20.95
N ALA A 383 -5.35 -0.91 -20.20
CA ALA A 383 -4.72 -1.18 -18.91
C ALA A 383 -5.70 -1.65 -17.82
N ILE A 384 -6.95 -1.15 -17.80
CA ILE A 384 -7.96 -1.56 -16.80
C ILE A 384 -8.64 -2.88 -17.17
N TYR A 385 -8.83 -3.19 -18.46
CA TYR A 385 -9.54 -4.40 -18.89
C TYR A 385 -8.63 -5.58 -19.25
N ALA A 386 -7.30 -5.39 -19.32
CA ALA A 386 -6.33 -6.43 -19.64
C ALA A 386 -6.40 -7.72 -18.80
N TRP A 387 -7.01 -7.71 -17.62
CA TRP A 387 -7.17 -8.93 -16.81
C TRP A 387 -8.19 -9.90 -17.40
N ARG A 388 -9.18 -9.41 -18.17
CA ARG A 388 -10.28 -10.21 -18.73
C ARG A 388 -9.79 -11.30 -19.67
N GLU A 389 -8.70 -11.03 -20.38
CA GLU A 389 -8.13 -11.93 -21.39
C GLU A 389 -6.91 -12.70 -20.85
N ARG A 390 -6.34 -12.28 -19.71
CA ARG A 390 -5.03 -12.75 -19.24
C ARG A 390 -5.08 -13.59 -17.96
N LEU A 391 -6.16 -13.51 -17.20
CA LEU A 391 -6.34 -14.34 -16.01
C LEU A 391 -7.16 -15.59 -16.33
N SER A 392 -6.74 -16.73 -15.77
CA SER A 392 -7.57 -17.93 -15.74
C SER A 392 -8.73 -17.78 -14.74
N VAL A 393 -9.75 -18.64 -14.88
CA VAL A 393 -10.90 -18.68 -13.96
C VAL A 393 -10.45 -18.86 -12.51
N ASP A 394 -9.44 -19.71 -12.25
CA ASP A 394 -8.89 -19.94 -10.91
C ASP A 394 -8.20 -18.70 -10.35
N GLN A 395 -7.47 -17.96 -11.18
CA GLN A 395 -6.80 -16.72 -10.77
C GLN A 395 -7.83 -15.62 -10.48
N ILE A 396 -8.89 -15.53 -11.28
CA ILE A 396 -10.01 -14.63 -11.03
C ILE A 396 -10.66 -15.00 -9.68
N SER A 397 -10.99 -16.28 -9.48
CA SER A 397 -11.61 -16.78 -8.24
C SER A 397 -10.75 -16.47 -6.99
N GLN A 398 -9.42 -16.59 -7.11
CA GLN A 398 -8.49 -16.21 -6.03
C GLN A 398 -8.53 -14.71 -5.74
N ALA A 399 -8.48 -13.86 -6.78
CA ALA A 399 -8.56 -12.40 -6.61
C ALA A 399 -9.92 -11.96 -6.03
N THR A 400 -10.98 -12.74 -6.26
CA THR A 400 -12.35 -12.44 -5.81
C THR A 400 -12.77 -13.17 -4.54
N ARG A 401 -11.86 -13.88 -3.87
CA ARG A 401 -12.20 -14.70 -2.70
C ARG A 401 -12.60 -13.87 -1.48
N SER A 402 -11.96 -12.72 -1.29
CA SER A 402 -12.26 -11.78 -0.21
C SER A 402 -13.67 -11.18 -0.37
N PRO A 403 -14.43 -10.99 0.73
CA PRO A 403 -15.71 -10.29 0.71
C PRO A 403 -15.65 -8.86 0.17
N TRP A 404 -14.46 -8.27 0.04
CA TRP A 404 -14.26 -6.91 -0.47
C TRP A 404 -14.98 -6.62 -1.80
N LEU A 405 -14.96 -7.58 -2.75
CA LEU A 405 -15.65 -7.42 -4.04
C LEU A 405 -17.18 -7.53 -3.94
N ARG A 406 -17.70 -8.10 -2.85
CA ARG A 406 -19.15 -8.21 -2.59
C ARG A 406 -19.71 -6.97 -1.90
N GLY A 407 -18.90 -6.30 -1.04
CA GLY A 407 -19.33 -5.16 -0.23
C GLY A 407 -19.16 -3.77 -0.87
N LEU A 408 -18.26 -3.64 -1.84
CA LEU A 408 -18.26 -2.53 -2.79
C LEU A 408 -18.88 -3.04 -4.08
N VAL A 409 -19.83 -2.32 -4.67
CA VAL A 409 -20.52 -2.65 -5.92
C VAL A 409 -19.53 -2.71 -7.11
N PHE A 410 -18.66 -3.72 -7.13
CA PHE A 410 -18.34 -4.46 -8.33
C PHE A 410 -19.40 -5.55 -8.40
N ARG A 411 -20.66 -5.16 -8.65
CA ARG A 411 -21.70 -6.15 -8.93
C ARG A 411 -21.13 -7.02 -10.05
N ALA A 412 -20.97 -8.31 -9.78
CA ALA A 412 -20.68 -9.28 -10.81
C ALA A 412 -21.91 -9.36 -11.71
N GLU A 413 -22.12 -8.36 -12.56
CA GLU A 413 -22.93 -8.57 -13.75
C GLU A 413 -22.05 -9.34 -14.71
N GLY A 414 -22.35 -10.64 -14.76
CA GLY A 414 -21.77 -11.55 -15.71
C GLY A 414 -21.78 -10.92 -17.09
N THR A 415 -20.64 -11.02 -17.74
CA THR A 415 -20.54 -10.99 -19.19
C THR A 415 -21.61 -11.89 -19.80
N ARG A 416 -22.78 -11.34 -20.17
CA ARG A 416 -23.77 -12.07 -20.99
C ARG A 416 -23.41 -11.85 -22.46
N TRP A 417 -22.87 -12.89 -23.08
CA TRP A 417 -22.66 -12.95 -24.52
C TRP A 417 -23.99 -12.79 -25.24
N ASN A 418 -24.17 -11.70 -26.00
CA ASN A 418 -25.36 -11.50 -26.80
C ASN A 418 -25.21 -12.24 -28.13
N LYS A 419 -25.76 -13.46 -28.21
CA LYS A 419 -25.72 -14.30 -29.42
C LYS A 419 -26.32 -13.64 -30.66
N LYS A 420 -27.14 -12.58 -30.52
CA LYS A 420 -27.74 -11.87 -31.67
C LYS A 420 -26.86 -10.77 -32.25
N THR A 421 -25.98 -10.16 -31.46
CA THR A 421 -25.18 -9.00 -31.89
C THR A 421 -23.68 -9.25 -31.89
N SER A 422 -23.22 -10.42 -31.42
CA SER A 422 -21.80 -10.80 -31.33
C SER A 422 -20.93 -9.75 -30.64
N ASN A 423 -21.50 -9.03 -29.66
CA ASN A 423 -20.83 -7.91 -29.00
C ASN A 423 -21.11 -7.88 -27.50
N TRP A 424 -20.20 -7.27 -26.75
CA TRP A 424 -20.31 -7.08 -25.30
C TRP A 424 -20.98 -5.72 -25.00
N ASN A 425 -22.11 -5.71 -24.29
CA ASN A 425 -22.74 -4.47 -23.86
C ASN A 425 -22.03 -3.89 -22.63
N VAL A 426 -21.77 -2.57 -22.63
CA VAL A 426 -21.21 -1.82 -21.49
C VAL A 426 -22.36 -1.10 -20.77
N VAL A 427 -22.49 -1.31 -19.47
CA VAL A 427 -23.41 -0.57 -18.59
C VAL A 427 -22.59 0.37 -17.72
N HIS A 428 -22.97 1.65 -17.67
CA HIS A 428 -22.42 2.65 -16.75
C HIS A 428 -22.86 2.37 -15.31
N TRP A 429 -21.97 2.55 -14.34
CA TRP A 429 -22.23 2.32 -12.91
C TRP A 429 -22.11 3.63 -12.12
N ASP A 430 -23.21 4.00 -11.45
CA ASP A 430 -23.27 5.09 -10.47
C ASP A 430 -22.89 4.61 -9.05
N LEU A 431 -22.24 5.47 -8.28
CA LEU A 431 -21.96 5.30 -6.86
C LEU A 431 -23.16 5.79 -6.03
N ALA A 432 -24.10 4.90 -5.73
CA ALA A 432 -25.08 5.11 -4.67
C ALA A 432 -24.88 4.08 -3.56
N THR A 433 -24.71 4.60 -2.33
CA THR A 433 -24.88 3.93 -1.02
C THR A 433 -24.13 2.61 -0.75
N MET A 434 -23.29 2.60 0.30
CA MET A 434 -22.86 1.36 0.96
C MET A 434 -24.07 0.67 1.57
N ASP A 435 -24.74 -0.19 0.82
CA ASP A 435 -25.73 -1.12 1.35
C ASP A 435 -25.01 -2.43 1.70
N LEU A 436 -24.47 -2.51 2.93
CA LEU A 436 -23.94 -3.75 3.50
C LEU A 436 -25.09 -4.59 4.08
N GLY A 437 -26.13 -4.82 3.27
CA GLY A 437 -27.16 -5.80 3.58
C GLY A 437 -26.53 -7.19 3.57
N CYS A 438 -26.50 -7.85 4.73
CA CYS A 438 -26.23 -9.29 4.84
C CYS A 438 -27.31 -10.05 4.06
N PHE A 439 -27.11 -10.26 2.76
CA PHE A 439 -27.98 -11.14 1.99
C PHE A 439 -27.60 -12.60 2.30
N ALA A 440 -28.55 -13.27 2.94
CA ALA A 440 -28.57 -14.71 3.13
C ALA A 440 -28.29 -15.41 1.79
N SER A 441 -27.41 -16.41 1.86
CA SER A 441 -27.17 -17.35 0.77
C SER A 441 -28.51 -17.89 0.26
N ALA A 442 -28.80 -17.71 -1.02
CA ALA A 442 -29.83 -18.51 -1.68
C ALA A 442 -29.38 -19.97 -1.59
N GLU A 443 -30.16 -20.80 -0.89
CA GLU A 443 -30.05 -22.25 -0.96
C GLU A 443 -30.22 -22.70 -2.42
N PRO A 444 -29.50 -23.75 -2.86
CA PRO A 444 -29.83 -24.40 -4.11
C PRO A 444 -31.18 -25.11 -3.92
N GLY A 445 -32.22 -24.56 -4.56
CA GLY A 445 -33.51 -25.24 -4.69
C GLY A 445 -33.34 -26.61 -5.36
N GLN A 446 -34.09 -27.56 -4.80
CA GLN A 446 -34.22 -28.98 -5.15
C GLN A 446 -34.39 -29.26 -6.64
#